data_AF-A0AA91ETB0-F1
#
_entry.id   AF-A0AA91ETB0-F1
#
_cell.length_a   1.000
_cell.length_b   1.000
_cell.length_c   1.000
_cell.angle_alpha   90.00
_cell.angle_beta   90.00
_cell.angle_gamma   90.00
#
_symmetry.space_group_name_H-M   'P 1'
#
loop_
_entity.id
_entity.type
_entity.pdbx_description
1 polymer ?
#
loop_
_entity_poly.entity_id
_entity_poly.type
_entity_poly.pdbx_seq_one_letter_code
_entity_poly.pdbx_strand_id
1 'polypeptide(L)'
;MPRPYPKEFRDDVVRVARNRDPGVTIEKVATDFGVHPMTLHKWLRQADIDDGLKAGTTTSESTDLRAARQRIKLLEQENEVLRRAAAYLSQANLPGKGSTRS
;
A
#
# COMPACT_ATOMS: atom_id res chain seq x y z
N MET A 1 12.97 9.85 8.31
CA MET A 1 11.62 9.62 8.87
C MET A 1 11.79 8.80 10.15
N PRO A 2 11.08 9.14 11.25
CA PRO A 2 11.07 8.30 12.44
C PRO A 2 10.55 6.89 12.10
N ARG A 3 11.07 5.87 12.79
CA ARG A 3 10.63 4.49 12.55
C ARG A 3 9.16 4.35 12.95
N PRO A 4 8.32 3.71 12.12
CA PRO A 4 6.94 3.44 12.50
C PRO A 4 6.90 2.52 13.72
N TYR A 5 5.87 2.68 14.55
CA TYR A 5 5.59 1.75 15.63
C TYR A 5 5.40 0.32 15.08
N PRO A 6 5.94 -0.71 15.75
CA PRO A 6 5.67 -2.09 15.39
C PRO A 6 4.18 -2.40 15.36
N LYS A 7 3.74 -3.28 14.44
CA LYS A 7 2.33 -3.67 14.31
C LYS A 7 1.80 -4.28 15.61
N GLU A 8 2.55 -5.20 16.20
CA GLU A 8 2.17 -5.88 17.46
C GLU A 8 1.94 -4.88 18.58
N PHE A 9 2.87 -3.92 18.77
CA PHE A 9 2.73 -2.85 19.76
C PHE A 9 1.46 -2.03 19.51
N ARG A 10 1.20 -1.62 18.28
CA ARG A 10 -0.01 -0.86 17.94
C ARG A 10 -1.27 -1.65 18.27
N ASP A 11 -1.32 -2.92 17.88
CA ASP A 11 -2.49 -3.77 18.06
C ASP A 11 -2.76 -4.03 19.55
N ASP A 12 -1.70 -4.21 20.35
CA ASP A 12 -1.81 -4.33 21.81
C ASP A 12 -2.33 -3.06 22.47
N VAL A 13 -1.80 -1.89 22.08
CA VAL A 13 -2.27 -0.61 22.63
C VAL A 13 -3.73 -0.37 22.24
N VAL A 14 -4.13 -0.69 21.00
CA VAL A 14 -5.53 -0.63 20.56
C VAL A 14 -6.42 -1.55 21.39
N ARG A 15 -5.98 -2.78 21.65
CA ARG A 15 -6.69 -3.75 22.49
C ARG A 15 -6.88 -3.24 23.92
N VAL A 16 -5.83 -2.67 24.53
CA VAL A 16 -5.92 -2.06 25.87
C VAL A 16 -6.86 -0.86 25.87
N ALA A 17 -6.79 0.01 24.87
CA ALA A 17 -7.66 1.18 24.76
C ALA A 17 -9.14 0.82 24.58
N ARG A 18 -9.45 -0.28 23.86
CA ARG A 18 -10.82 -0.77 23.67
C ARG A 18 -11.38 -1.41 24.94
N ASN A 19 -10.55 -2.13 25.70
CA ASN A 19 -10.94 -2.84 26.91
C ASN A 19 -10.65 -2.06 28.21
N ARG A 20 -10.48 -0.73 28.12
CA ARG A 20 -10.14 0.11 29.27
C ARG A 20 -11.28 0.15 30.29
N ASP A 21 -10.92 0.27 31.57
CA ASP A 21 -11.89 0.40 32.65
C ASP A 21 -12.76 1.67 32.51
N PRO A 22 -14.01 1.66 33.04
CA PRO A 22 -14.83 2.85 33.15
C PRO A 22 -14.08 3.99 33.85
N GLY A 23 -14.01 5.16 33.21
CA GLY A 23 -13.30 6.34 33.73
C GLY A 23 -11.85 6.47 33.27
N VAL A 24 -11.26 5.45 32.64
CA VAL A 24 -9.96 5.59 31.97
C VAL A 24 -10.17 6.27 30.61
N THR A 25 -9.45 7.37 30.38
CA THR A 25 -9.53 8.10 29.10
C THR A 25 -8.51 7.57 28.09
N ILE A 26 -8.75 7.84 26.80
CA ILE A 26 -7.82 7.44 25.74
C ILE A 26 -6.48 8.17 25.88
N GLU A 27 -6.50 9.41 26.36
CA GLU A 27 -5.31 10.23 26.62
C GLU A 27 -4.45 9.62 27.72
N LYS A 28 -5.06 9.07 28.77
CA LYS A 28 -4.33 8.35 29.82
C LYS A 28 -3.65 7.12 29.26
N VAL A 29 -4.39 6.27 28.53
CA VAL A 29 -3.81 5.08 27.88
C VAL A 29 -2.66 5.48 26.96
N ALA A 30 -2.85 6.49 26.11
CA ALA A 30 -1.81 6.96 25.20
C ALA A 30 -0.55 7.40 25.97
N THR A 31 -0.71 8.14 27.06
CA THR A 31 0.38 8.61 27.92
C THR A 31 1.12 7.44 28.57
N ASP A 32 0.39 6.45 29.11
CA ASP A 32 0.96 5.28 29.78
C ASP A 32 1.84 4.43 28.82
N PHE A 33 1.48 4.39 27.54
CA PHE A 33 2.26 3.71 26.49
C PHE A 33 3.27 4.61 25.75
N GLY A 34 3.41 5.88 26.15
CA GLY A 34 4.32 6.83 25.50
C GLY A 34 3.94 7.19 24.06
N VAL A 35 2.66 7.05 23.71
CA VAL A 35 2.10 7.35 22.40
C VAL A 35 1.36 8.69 22.44
N HIS A 36 1.50 9.51 21.41
CA HIS A 36 0.72 10.74 21.33
C HIS A 36 -0.79 10.42 21.21
N PRO A 37 -1.70 11.06 21.99
CA PRO A 37 -3.13 10.72 22.01
C PRO A 37 -3.80 10.67 20.63
N MET A 38 -3.52 11.67 19.78
CA MET A 38 -4.02 11.70 18.40
C MET A 38 -3.58 10.48 17.56
N THR A 39 -2.41 9.92 17.82
CA THR A 39 -1.93 8.71 17.15
C THR A 39 -2.78 7.50 17.55
N LEU A 40 -3.08 7.36 18.85
CA LEU A 40 -3.95 6.30 19.34
C LEU A 40 -5.38 6.44 18.79
N HIS A 41 -5.94 7.64 18.72
CA HIS A 41 -7.24 7.87 18.08
C HIS A 41 -7.26 7.44 16.61
N LYS A 42 -6.19 7.69 15.86
CA LYS A 42 -6.07 7.23 14.47
C LYS A 42 -6.04 5.71 14.39
N TRP A 43 -5.32 5.04 15.28
CA TRP A 43 -5.28 3.57 15.32
C TRP A 43 -6.63 2.97 15.67
N LEU A 44 -7.33 3.53 16.66
CA LEU A 44 -8.69 3.12 17.00
C LEU A 44 -9.66 3.32 15.82
N ARG A 45 -9.58 4.46 15.14
CA ARG A 45 -10.39 4.71 13.94
C ARG A 45 -10.09 3.70 12.83
N GLN A 46 -8.82 3.38 12.59
CA GLN A 46 -8.46 2.40 11.57
C GLN A 46 -8.94 1.00 11.97
N ALA A 47 -8.82 0.63 13.24
CA ALA A 47 -9.34 -0.65 13.73
C ALA A 47 -10.87 -0.73 13.57
N ASP A 48 -11.61 0.36 13.82
CA ASP A 48 -13.05 0.39 13.57
C ASP A 48 -13.39 0.24 12.07
N ILE A 49 -12.55 0.74 11.17
CA ILE A 49 -12.71 0.55 9.72
C ILE A 49 -12.40 -0.90 9.34
N ASP A 50 -11.30 -1.45 9.86
CA ASP A 50 -10.87 -2.82 9.60
C ASP A 50 -11.89 -3.84 10.12
N ASP A 51 -12.60 -3.54 11.21
CA ASP A 51 -13.70 -4.33 11.76
C ASP A 51 -15.05 -4.10 11.06
N GLY A 52 -15.11 -3.18 10.08
CA GLY A 52 -16.34 -2.83 9.35
C GLY A 52 -17.35 -1.98 10.14
N LEU A 53 -16.97 -1.47 11.31
CA LEU A 53 -17.81 -0.60 12.14
C LEU A 53 -17.91 0.84 11.60
N LYS A 54 -16.94 1.25 10.79
CA LYS A 54 -16.93 2.56 10.11
C LYS A 54 -16.58 2.42 8.65
N ALA A 55 -17.18 3.26 7.81
CA ALA A 55 -16.80 3.36 6.41
C ALA A 55 -15.36 3.88 6.26
N GLY A 56 -14.61 3.25 5.36
CA GLY A 56 -13.24 3.63 5.04
C GLY A 56 -12.53 2.52 4.27
N THR A 57 -11.29 2.77 3.85
CA THR A 57 -10.43 1.74 3.27
C THR A 57 -9.76 0.97 4.40
N THR A 58 -9.94 -0.34 4.38
CA THR A 58 -9.30 -1.25 5.34
C THR A 58 -7.80 -1.32 5.11
N THR A 59 -7.06 -1.75 6.14
CA THR A 59 -5.62 -1.95 6.04
C THR A 59 -5.27 -2.98 4.96
N SER A 60 -6.06 -4.05 4.82
CA SER A 60 -5.87 -5.10 3.80
C SER A 60 -6.12 -4.58 2.38
N GLU A 61 -7.21 -3.85 2.14
CA GLU A 61 -7.47 -3.24 0.84
C GLU A 61 -6.34 -2.27 0.44
N SER A 62 -5.81 -1.52 1.41
CA SER A 62 -4.68 -0.61 1.16
C SER A 62 -3.41 -1.37 0.74
N THR A 63 -3.12 -2.52 1.36
CA THR A 63 -1.97 -3.34 0.99
C THR A 63 -2.14 -3.94 -0.40
N ASP A 64 -3.32 -4.46 -0.71
CA ASP A 64 -3.62 -5.10 -1.98
C ASP A 64 -3.59 -4.09 -3.12
N LEU A 65 -4.12 -2.89 -2.91
CA LEU A 65 -4.07 -1.82 -3.88
C LEU A 65 -2.63 -1.40 -4.21
N ARG A 66 -1.73 -1.39 -3.23
CA ARG A 66 -0.31 -1.10 -3.47
C ARG A 66 0.36 -2.21 -4.27
N ALA A 67 0.11 -3.47 -3.92
CA ALA A 67 0.65 -4.62 -4.64
C ALA A 67 0.16 -4.66 -6.09
N ALA A 68 -1.14 -4.40 -6.31
CA ALA A 68 -1.74 -4.32 -7.63
C ALA A 68 -1.11 -3.20 -8.48
N ARG A 69 -0.94 -2.00 -7.91
CA ARG A 69 -0.27 -0.88 -8.60
C ARG A 69 1.18 -1.21 -8.98
N GLN A 70 1.92 -1.90 -8.12
CA GLN A 70 3.27 -2.35 -8.43
C GLN A 70 3.27 -3.38 -9.56
N ARG A 71 2.34 -4.34 -9.54
CA ARG A 71 2.24 -5.36 -10.60
C ARG A 71 1.85 -4.74 -11.95
N ILE A 72 0.90 -3.80 -11.96
CA ILE A 72 0.50 -3.07 -13.18
C ILE A 72 1.71 -2.36 -13.78
N LYS A 73 2.47 -1.62 -12.97
CA LYS A 73 3.68 -0.93 -13.45
C LYS A 73 4.70 -1.89 -14.06
N LEU A 74 4.91 -3.05 -13.44
CA LEU A 74 5.82 -4.07 -13.97
C LEU A 74 5.31 -4.65 -15.30
N LEU A 75 4.01 -4.96 -15.38
CA LEU A 75 3.39 -5.46 -16.61
C LEU A 75 3.43 -4.44 -17.76
N GLU A 76 3.28 -3.16 -17.45
CA GLU A 76 3.42 -2.08 -18.44
C GLU A 76 4.85 -2.01 -18.98
N GLN A 77 5.85 -2.16 -18.12
CA GLN A 77 7.27 -2.22 -18.53
C GLN A 77 7.57 -3.45 -19.39
N GLU A 78 7.09 -4.63 -18.99
CA GLU A 78 7.24 -5.86 -19.77
C GLU A 78 6.58 -5.73 -21.15
N ASN A 79 5.36 -5.18 -21.22
CA ASN A 79 4.68 -4.93 -22.49
C ASN A 79 5.44 -3.96 -23.39
N GLU A 80 6.03 -2.90 -22.82
CA GLU A 80 6.84 -1.96 -23.59
C GLU A 80 8.07 -2.63 -24.21
N VAL A 81 8.75 -3.50 -23.45
CA VAL A 81 9.88 -4.29 -23.97
C VAL A 81 9.42 -5.20 -25.11
N LEU A 82 8.30 -5.91 -24.93
CA LEU A 82 7.75 -6.80 -25.96
C LEU A 82 7.38 -6.03 -27.23
N ARG A 83 6.75 -4.85 -27.10
CA ARG A 83 6.42 -3.99 -28.25
C ARG A 83 7.66 -3.54 -29.01
N ARG A 84 8.72 -3.15 -28.30
CA ARG A 84 10.01 -2.77 -28.93
C ARG A 84 10.66 -3.94 -29.64
N ALA A 85 10.67 -5.13 -29.04
CA ALA A 85 11.21 -6.33 -29.66
C ALA A 85 10.42 -6.71 -30.92
N ALA A 86 9.08 -6.66 -30.87
CA ALA A 86 8.24 -6.92 -32.04
C ALA A 86 8.47 -5.92 -33.18
N ALA A 87 8.64 -4.63 -32.85
CA ALA A 87 8.96 -3.60 -33.84
C ALA A 87 10.34 -3.80 -34.47
N TYR A 88 11.35 -4.21 -33.69
CA TYR A 88 12.67 -4.53 -34.22
C TYR A 88 12.63 -5.74 -35.16
N LEU A 89 11.93 -6.81 -34.76
CA LEU A 89 11.80 -8.02 -35.58
C LEU A 89 11.01 -7.77 -36.88
N SER A 90 9.97 -6.93 -36.83
CA SER A 90 9.20 -6.60 -38.04
C SER A 90 10.02 -5.76 -39.02
N GLN A 91 10.91 -4.87 -38.54
CA GLN A 91 11.86 -4.14 -39.38
C GLN A 91 12.93 -5.04 -39.99
N ALA A 92 13.43 -6.04 -39.25
CA ALA A 92 14.42 -7.00 -39.74
C ALA A 92 13.88 -7.88 -40.88
N ASN A 93 12.57 -8.08 -40.94
CA ASN A 93 11.89 -8.91 -41.95
C ASN A 93 11.38 -8.11 -43.16
N LEU A 94 11.71 -6.82 -43.28
CA LEU A 94 11.40 -6.06 -44.49
C LEU A 94 12.34 -6.50 -45.63
N PRO A 95 11.83 -6.87 -46.83
CA PRO A 95 12.69 -7.19 -47.96
C PRO A 95 13.57 -5.98 -48.26
N GLY A 96 14.88 -6.19 -48.26
CA GLY A 96 15.86 -5.14 -48.53
C GLY A 96 15.44 -4.36 -49.76
N LYS A 97 15.20 -3.07 -49.59
CA LYS A 97 14.80 -2.18 -50.68
C LYS A 97 15.90 -2.27 -51.73
N GLY A 98 15.63 -3.05 -52.79
CA GLY A 98 16.57 -3.27 -53.87
C GLY A 98 17.04 -1.91 -54.35
N SER A 99 18.34 -1.65 -54.19
CA SER A 99 19.00 -0.51 -54.81
C SER A 99 18.99 -0.79 -56.31
N THR A 100 17.91 -0.38 -56.99
CA THR A 100 17.88 -0.31 -58.45
C THR A 100 18.74 0.90 -58.82
N ARG A 101 20.04 0.65 -58.99
CA ARG A 101 20.97 1.61 -59.57
C ARG A 101 20.88 1.46 -61.09
N SER A 102 20.17 2.39 -61.72
CA SER A 102 20.22 2.64 -63.17
C SER A 102 20.95 3.94 -63.42
#